data_AF-A0A7Y1LBS7-F1
#
_entry.id   AF-A0A7Y1LBS7-F1
#
_cell.length_a   1.000
_cell.length_b   1.000
_cell.length_c   1.000
_cell.angle_alpha   90.00
_cell.angle_beta   90.00
_cell.angle_gamma   90.00
#
_symmetry.space_group_name_H-M   'P 1'
#
loop_
_entity.id
_entity.type
_entity.pdbx_description
1 polymer ?
#
loop_
_entity_poly.entity_id
_entity_poly.type
_entity_poly.pdbx_seq_one_letter_code
_entity_poly.pdbx_strand_id
1 'polypeptide(L)'
;MQLSTQFKTHRAQFAVLNEVTTRAERNLPPFTGEDYYGNPVVRIEMQGCGRGYIPNTSDRNNPILDENMDAAIAKFDRETKELYTVFPVSNDQC
;
A
#
# COMPACT_ATOMS: atom_id res chain seq x y z
N MET A 1 -1.32 -11.61 8.12
CA MET A 1 -0.79 -10.57 9.03
C MET A 1 -1.64 -9.33 8.83
N GLN A 2 -2.34 -8.87 9.86
CA GLN A 2 -3.22 -7.70 9.75
C GLN A 2 -2.39 -6.45 10.01
N LEU A 3 -2.19 -5.64 8.97
CA LEU A 3 -1.51 -4.35 9.08
C LEU A 3 -2.51 -3.31 9.58
N SER A 4 -2.11 -2.51 10.56
CA SER A 4 -2.90 -1.40 11.08
C SER A 4 -2.24 -0.11 10.65
N THR A 5 -2.55 0.34 9.43
CA THR A 5 -1.95 1.53 8.82
C THR A 5 -3.02 2.47 8.30
N GLN A 6 -2.69 3.75 8.25
CA GLN A 6 -3.57 4.78 7.73
C GLN A 6 -2.77 5.86 7.00
N PHE A 7 -3.36 6.43 5.95
CA PHE A 7 -2.80 7.63 5.34
C PHE A 7 -2.82 8.78 6.35
N LYS A 8 -1.79 9.63 6.33
CA LYS A 8 -1.74 10.81 7.20
C LYS A 8 -2.77 11.86 6.80
N THR A 9 -3.14 11.90 5.52
CA THR A 9 -4.09 12.88 4.98
C THR A 9 -4.94 12.25 3.89
N HIS A 10 -6.18 12.73 3.75
CA HIS A 10 -7.04 12.36 2.60
C HIS A 10 -6.42 12.75 1.26
N ARG A 11 -5.64 13.83 1.21
CA ARG A 11 -4.91 14.23 0.00
C ARG A 11 -3.92 13.16 -0.45
N ALA A 12 -3.18 12.57 0.49
CA ALA A 12 -2.25 11.49 0.18
C ALA A 12 -2.98 10.25 -0.34
N GLN A 13 -4.07 9.86 0.32
CA GLN A 13 -4.93 8.77 -0.14
C GLN A 13 -5.47 9.01 -1.56
N PHE A 14 -5.98 10.22 -1.83
CA PHE A 14 -6.52 10.58 -3.14
C PHE A 14 -5.44 10.60 -4.24
N ALA A 15 -4.24 11.07 -3.92
CA ALA A 15 -3.11 11.03 -4.85
C ALA A 15 -2.76 9.59 -5.25
N VAL A 16 -2.72 8.67 -4.28
CA VAL A 16 -2.51 7.24 -4.53
C VAL A 16 -3.64 6.65 -5.37
N LEU A 17 -4.90 6.92 -5.03
CA LEU A 17 -6.05 6.45 -5.81
C LEU A 17 -5.96 6.89 -7.27
N ASN A 18 -5.71 8.18 -7.50
CA ASN A 18 -5.57 8.73 -8.84
C ASN A 18 -4.41 8.08 -9.61
N GLU A 19 -3.26 7.88 -8.95
CA GLU A 19 -2.10 7.23 -9.56
C GLU A 19 -2.40 5.80 -9.99
N VAL A 20 -3.14 5.02 -9.19
CA VAL A 20 -3.40 3.61 -9.49
C VAL A 20 -4.54 3.39 -10.48
N THR A 21 -5.56 4.25 -10.49
CA THR A 21 -6.71 4.10 -11.39
C THR A 21 -6.46 4.65 -12.80
N THR A 22 -5.49 5.54 -12.99
CA THR A 22 -5.24 6.18 -14.30
C THR A 22 -4.09 5.56 -15.09
N ARG A 23 -3.41 4.52 -14.58
CA ARG A 23 -2.19 3.95 -15.19
C ARG A 23 -2.38 3.53 -16.64
N ALA A 24 -3.45 2.80 -16.93
CA ALA A 24 -3.73 2.30 -18.27
C ALA A 24 -3.99 3.45 -19.27
N GLU A 25 -4.73 4.48 -18.85
CA GLU A 25 -4.99 5.68 -19.66
C GLU A 25 -3.70 6.44 -19.98
N ARG A 26 -2.70 6.36 -19.09
CA ARG A 26 -1.36 6.94 -19.29
C ARG A 26 -0.39 6.01 -20.03
N ASN A 27 -0.85 4.90 -20.61
CA ASN A 27 -0.02 3.88 -21.27
C ASN A 27 1.06 3.26 -20.37
N LEU A 28 0.79 3.15 -19.07
CA LEU A 28 1.67 2.45 -18.12
C LEU A 28 1.17 1.03 -17.86
N PRO A 29 2.05 0.11 -17.42
CA PRO A 29 1.63 -1.19 -16.91
C PRO A 29 0.58 -1.00 -15.79
N PRO A 30 -0.59 -1.65 -15.90
CA PRO A 30 -1.69 -1.45 -14.94
C PRO A 30 -1.32 -1.93 -13.54
N PHE A 31 -0.40 -2.88 -13.43
CA PHE A 31 0.08 -3.46 -12.17
C PHE A 31 1.61 -3.41 -12.11
N THR A 32 2.17 -3.39 -10.91
CA THR A 32 3.63 -3.45 -10.67
C THR A 32 4.07 -4.82 -10.14
N GLY A 33 3.14 -5.70 -9.81
CA GLY A 33 3.42 -7.04 -9.32
C GLY A 33 2.16 -7.75 -8.85
N GLU A 34 2.36 -8.82 -8.08
CA GLU A 34 1.30 -9.61 -7.45
C GLU A 34 1.63 -9.82 -5.97
N ASP A 35 0.59 -9.95 -5.13
CA ASP A 35 0.77 -10.36 -3.74
C ASP A 35 0.94 -11.89 -3.60
N TYR A 36 1.17 -12.37 -2.38
CA TYR A 36 1.36 -13.80 -2.09
C TYR A 36 0.20 -14.69 -2.57
N TYR A 37 -1.01 -14.13 -2.72
CA TYR A 37 -2.21 -14.85 -3.16
C TYR A 37 -2.45 -14.73 -4.68
N GLY A 38 -1.56 -14.06 -5.42
CA GLY A 38 -1.69 -13.81 -6.85
C GLY A 38 -2.69 -12.70 -7.19
N ASN A 39 -3.03 -11.83 -6.21
CA ASN A 39 -3.81 -10.64 -6.51
C ASN A 39 -2.89 -9.59 -7.13
N PRO A 40 -3.28 -8.94 -8.24
CA PRO A 40 -2.49 -7.85 -8.79
C PRO A 40 -2.36 -6.69 -7.80
N VAL A 41 -1.18 -6.07 -7.79
CA VAL A 41 -0.91 -4.91 -6.94
C VAL A 41 -0.23 -3.79 -7.72
N VAL A 42 -0.41 -2.58 -7.22
CA VAL A 42 0.41 -1.42 -7.60
C VAL A 42 1.09 -0.90 -6.34
N ARG A 43 2.43 -0.85 -6.36
CA ARG A 43 3.26 -0.21 -5.33
C ARG A 43 3.67 1.17 -5.80
N ILE A 44 3.48 2.17 -4.95
CA ILE A 44 3.83 3.57 -5.20
C ILE A 44 4.77 4.05 -4.10
N GLU A 45 5.92 4.63 -4.47
CA GLU A 45 6.75 5.37 -3.53
C GLU A 45 6.12 6.74 -3.25
N MET A 46 5.85 7.04 -1.99
CA MET A 46 5.31 8.32 -1.55
C MET A 46 5.78 8.62 -0.12
N GLN A 47 6.83 9.43 0.00
CA GLN A 47 7.44 9.75 1.29
C GLN A 47 6.43 10.32 2.30
N GLY A 48 6.45 9.79 3.51
CA GLY A 48 5.61 10.20 4.62
C GLY A 48 4.11 10.11 4.35
N CYS A 49 3.66 9.28 3.40
CA CYS A 49 2.25 9.20 3.01
C CYS A 49 1.35 8.67 4.13
N GLY A 50 1.90 7.85 5.02
CA GLY A 50 1.14 7.16 6.04
C GLY A 50 1.88 6.96 7.36
N ARG A 51 1.17 6.36 8.29
CA ARG A 51 1.69 5.87 9.57
C ARG A 51 0.97 4.60 9.97
N GLY A 52 1.57 3.82 10.85
CA GLY A 52 0.92 2.64 11.41
C GLY A 52 1.88 1.75 12.18
N TYR A 53 1.37 0.62 12.61
CA TYR A 53 2.16 -0.36 13.36
C TYR A 53 2.64 -1.48 12.44
N ILE A 54 3.93 -1.80 12.52
CA ILE A 54 4.52 -2.98 11.90
C ILE A 54 4.76 -4.08 12.95
N PRO A 55 4.61 -5.36 12.59
CA PRO A 55 4.87 -6.44 13.52
C PRO A 55 6.33 -6.46 13.95
N ASN A 56 6.55 -6.65 15.24
CA ASN A 56 7.87 -6.87 15.80
C ASN A 56 8.13 -8.38 15.88
N THR A 57 9.14 -8.86 15.14
CA THR A 57 9.50 -10.29 15.08
C THR A 57 10.11 -10.80 16.39
N SER A 58 10.69 -9.91 17.19
CA SER A 58 11.31 -10.25 18.48
C SER A 58 10.29 -10.27 19.63
N ASP A 59 9.26 -9.44 19.56
CA ASP A 59 8.20 -9.38 20.57
C ASP A 59 6.83 -9.05 19.95
N ARG A 60 5.96 -10.07 19.87
CA ARG A 60 4.63 -9.96 19.24
C ARG A 60 3.68 -9.05 20.01
N ASN A 61 3.94 -8.76 21.28
CA ASN A 61 3.11 -7.89 22.10
C ASN A 61 3.54 -6.41 22.03
N ASN A 62 4.68 -6.13 21.38
CA ASN A 62 5.25 -4.79 21.27
C ASN A 62 5.48 -4.39 19.80
N PRO A 63 4.41 -4.09 19.04
CA PRO A 63 4.54 -3.68 17.65
C PRO A 63 5.28 -2.35 17.53
N ILE A 64 6.01 -2.17 16.42
CA ILE A 64 6.81 -0.96 16.18
C ILE A 64 5.93 0.05 15.45
N LEU A 65 5.82 1.26 16.01
CA LEU A 65 5.16 2.38 15.35
C LEU A 65 6.09 2.96 14.29
N ASP A 66 5.65 2.95 13.04
CA ASP A 66 6.25 3.70 11.94
C ASP A 66 5.39 4.94 11.67
N GLU A 67 5.92 6.10 12.07
CA GLU A 67 5.29 7.40 11.84
C GLU A 67 5.48 7.91 10.41
N ASN A 68 6.36 7.33 9.59
CA ASN A 68 6.73 7.85 8.26
C ASN A 68 6.78 6.72 7.23
N MET A 69 5.64 6.09 6.97
CA MET A 69 5.52 5.12 5.89
C MET A 69 5.69 5.83 4.54
N ASP A 70 6.68 5.36 3.77
CA ASP A 70 7.17 6.01 2.55
C ASP A 70 6.67 5.36 1.26
N ALA A 71 5.75 4.40 1.37
CA ALA A 71 5.14 3.75 0.22
C ALA A 71 3.66 3.43 0.45
N ALA A 72 2.94 3.17 -0.63
CA ALA A 72 1.56 2.69 -0.60
C ALA A 72 1.37 1.50 -1.55
N ILE A 73 0.48 0.60 -1.17
CA ILE A 73 0.05 -0.54 -1.98
C ILE A 73 -1.43 -0.38 -2.28
N ALA A 74 -1.78 -0.54 -3.55
CA ALA A 74 -3.14 -0.78 -4.00
C ALA A 74 -3.29 -2.25 -4.36
N LYS A 75 -4.39 -2.87 -3.93
CA LYS A 75 -4.72 -4.25 -4.28
C LYS A 75 -5.96 -4.31 -5.15
N PHE A 76 -5.88 -5.15 -6.15
CA PHE A 76 -6.94 -5.39 -7.11
C PHE A 76 -7.42 -6.83 -6.98
N ASP A 77 -8.71 -7.03 -7.20
CA ASP A 77 -9.27 -8.37 -7.24
C ASP A 77 -8.66 -9.17 -8.40
N ARG A 78 -8.44 -10.46 -8.18
CA ARG A 78 -7.71 -11.31 -9.12
C ARG A 78 -8.47 -11.51 -10.43
N GLU A 79 -9.79 -11.61 -10.38
CA GLU A 79 -10.62 -11.96 -11.54
C GLU A 79 -11.12 -10.70 -12.25
N THR A 80 -11.78 -9.82 -11.51
CA THR A 80 -12.42 -8.61 -12.03
C THR A 80 -11.43 -7.48 -12.29
N LYS A 81 -10.25 -7.53 -11.67
CA LYS A 81 -9.24 -6.45 -11.67
C LYS A 81 -9.76 -5.14 -11.06
N GLU A 82 -10.82 -5.19 -10.28
CA GLU A 82 -11.35 -4.02 -9.58
C GLU A 82 -10.51 -3.69 -8.34
N LEU A 83 -10.27 -2.39 -8.13
CA LEU A 83 -9.59 -1.90 -6.94
C LEU A 83 -10.48 -2.09 -5.72
N TYR A 84 -10.00 -2.80 -4.69
CA TYR A 84 -10.76 -2.97 -3.45
C TYR A 84 -10.11 -2.33 -2.22
N THR A 85 -8.82 -2.01 -2.25
CA THR A 85 -8.16 -1.30 -1.13
C THR A 85 -6.87 -0.59 -1.54
N VAL A 86 -6.56 0.48 -0.82
CA VAL A 86 -5.27 1.18 -0.83
C VAL A 86 -4.82 1.44 0.60
N PHE A 87 -3.54 1.20 0.90
CA PHE A 87 -3.00 1.45 2.23
C PHE A 87 -1.50 1.78 2.19
N PRO A 88 -1.01 2.62 3.12
CA PRO A 88 0.41 2.87 3.25
C PRO A 88 1.13 1.67 3.86
N VAL A 89 2.39 1.49 3.49
CA VAL A 89 3.29 0.43 3.96
C VAL A 89 4.65 1.01 4.31
N SER A 90 5.26 0.43 5.33
CA SER A 90 6.64 0.74 5.70
C SER A 90 7.60 0.19 4.65
N ASN A 91 8.70 0.91 4.40
CA ASN A 91 9.81 0.40 3.60
C ASN A 91 10.67 -0.62 4.37
N ASP A 92 10.54 -0.67 5.69
CA ASP A 92 11.27 -1.60 6.55
C ASP A 92 10.63 -3.00 6.59
N GLN A 93 9.56 -3.24 5.82
CA GLN A 93 9.01 -4.57 5.61
C GLN A 93 9.83 -5.31 4.54
N CYS A 94 10.95 -5.90 4.96
CA CYS A 94 11.67 -6.96 4.24
C CYS A 94 11.58 -8.27 5.03
#